data_AF-A0A6B2G2Z2-F1
#
_entry.id   AF-A0A6B2G2Z2-F1
#
_cell.length_a   1.000
_cell.length_b   1.000
_cell.length_c   1.000
_cell.angle_alpha   90.00
_cell.angle_beta   90.00
_cell.angle_gamma   90.00
#
_symmetry.space_group_name_H-M   'P 1'
#
loop_
_entity.id
_entity.type
_entity.pdbx_description
1 polymer ?
#
loop_
_entity_poly.entity_id
_entity_poly.type
_entity_poly.pdbx_seq_one_letter_code
_entity_poly.pdbx_strand_id
1 'polypeptide(L)'
;MHHKLDLVFPEMSKINFMFQKLTSIISHLDMEMSNLVKKIHSYHSFIKSFNKLGQVCLDETFVFGRICAKTTGSKIGLNSIYIEGNLKMCDGIRIKLDISSIKSLSLFPGQVVIAKGIHPQASIFVASQILVENRFPLERQACWGSTLRGVVVAGPFYSEMSPSTDYISTIAQILKSELPDLLIFIGPFVEYNCYPKDEKGDISCGKFLDNCIEQLVSVCSETGTRIVMVPSVEDVCSIPIFPQTPTFCSKHNGINQLPNPYSFQANSFDITVTSMDILLHMSGFEFSYGEQESDRISRMLKHILNHKRF
;
A
#
# COMPACT_ATOMS: atom_id res chain seq x y z
N MET A 1 28.53 -25.05 3.28
CA MET A 1 27.15 -25.30 3.74
C MET A 1 26.30 -24.19 3.16
N HIS A 2 25.42 -24.48 2.20
CA HIS A 2 24.43 -23.48 1.76
C HIS A 2 23.45 -23.26 2.93
N HIS A 3 23.36 -22.02 3.40
CA HIS A 3 22.35 -21.66 4.40
C HIS A 3 20.99 -21.88 3.73
N LYS A 4 20.15 -22.77 4.27
CA LYS A 4 18.82 -23.00 3.70
C LYS A 4 17.96 -21.78 4.01
N LEU A 5 17.43 -21.11 2.99
CA LEU A 5 16.46 -20.04 3.15
C LEU A 5 15.14 -20.62 3.67
N ASP A 6 14.67 -20.13 4.81
CA ASP A 6 13.37 -20.46 5.37
C ASP A 6 12.36 -19.37 5.01
N LEU A 7 11.23 -19.77 4.44
CA LEU A 7 10.14 -18.88 4.04
C LEU A 7 8.89 -19.26 4.83
N VAL A 8 8.38 -18.31 5.62
CA VAL A 8 7.16 -18.47 6.39
C VAL A 8 6.09 -17.55 5.82
N PHE A 9 5.00 -18.17 5.37
CA PHE A 9 3.84 -17.49 4.76
C PHE A 9 2.66 -17.51 5.75
N PRO A 10 2.22 -16.34 6.27
CA PRO A 10 1.03 -16.26 7.10
C PRO A 10 -0.23 -16.76 6.39
N GLU A 11 -1.22 -17.27 7.14
CA GLU A 11 -2.48 -17.70 6.55
C GLU A 11 -3.15 -16.57 5.75
N MET A 12 -3.57 -16.90 4.52
CA MET A 12 -4.27 -15.97 3.65
C MET A 12 -5.73 -15.85 4.08
N SER A 13 -6.18 -14.63 4.34
CA SER A 13 -7.61 -14.36 4.52
C SER A 13 -8.36 -14.64 3.22
N LYS A 14 -9.53 -15.28 3.32
CA LYS A 14 -10.40 -15.51 2.16
C LYS A 14 -10.89 -14.18 1.59
N ILE A 15 -10.52 -13.87 0.35
CA ILE A 15 -11.00 -12.70 -0.37
C ILE A 15 -12.23 -13.10 -1.18
N ASN A 16 -13.36 -12.42 -0.93
CA ASN A 16 -14.58 -12.58 -1.73
C ASN A 16 -14.70 -11.38 -2.67
N PHE A 17 -14.71 -11.64 -3.97
CA PHE A 17 -14.84 -10.61 -5.00
C PHE A 17 -16.30 -10.45 -5.47
N MET A 18 -16.49 -9.54 -6.45
CA MET A 18 -17.65 -9.40 -7.34
C MET A 18 -18.86 -8.59 -6.85
N PHE A 19 -19.12 -8.46 -5.54
CA PHE A 19 -20.20 -7.59 -5.07
C PHE A 19 -19.89 -6.91 -3.74
N GLN A 20 -19.97 -5.57 -3.74
CA GLN A 20 -19.81 -4.76 -2.54
C GLN A 20 -21.09 -3.96 -2.28
N LYS A 21 -21.66 -4.14 -1.10
CA LYS A 21 -22.77 -3.30 -0.63
C LYS A 21 -22.20 -1.97 -0.17
N LEU A 22 -22.79 -0.85 -0.61
CA LEU A 22 -22.40 0.49 -0.16
C LEU A 22 -22.41 0.61 1.37
N THR A 23 -23.38 -0.02 2.04
CA THR A 23 -23.47 -0.06 3.50
C THR A 23 -22.29 -0.78 4.15
N SER A 24 -21.76 -1.84 3.51
CA SER A 24 -20.55 -2.53 3.97
C SER A 24 -19.29 -1.69 3.78
N ILE A 25 -19.19 -0.93 2.68
CA ILE A 25 -18.07 -0.02 2.45
C ILE A 25 -18.09 1.07 3.52
N ILE A 26 -19.25 1.70 3.73
CA ILE A 26 -19.43 2.76 4.73
C ILE A 26 -19.08 2.27 6.14
N SER A 27 -19.61 1.11 6.54
CA SER A 27 -19.33 0.55 7.87
C SER A 27 -17.86 0.18 8.05
N HIS A 28 -17.21 -0.34 7.00
CA HIS A 28 -15.79 -0.64 7.02
C HIS A 28 -14.96 0.64 7.18
N LEU A 29 -15.24 1.70 6.41
CA LEU A 29 -14.54 2.98 6.52
C LEU A 29 -14.69 3.61 7.91
N ASP A 30 -15.89 3.55 8.49
CA ASP A 30 -16.18 4.08 9.83
C ASP A 30 -15.45 3.31 10.94
N MET A 31 -15.45 1.98 10.83
CA MET A 31 -14.71 1.09 11.72
C MET A 31 -13.20 1.35 11.64
N GLU A 32 -12.67 1.46 10.42
CA GLU A 32 -11.25 1.66 10.19
C GLU A 32 -10.76 3.03 10.67
N MET A 33 -11.57 4.07 10.53
CA MET A 33 -11.30 5.37 11.14
C MET A 33 -11.29 5.27 12.67
N SER A 34 -12.31 4.64 13.25
CA SER A 34 -12.39 4.44 14.71
C SER A 34 -11.20 3.65 15.26
N ASN A 35 -10.74 2.63 14.53
CA ASN A 35 -9.57 1.83 14.90
C ASN A 35 -8.28 2.65 14.87
N LEU A 36 -8.07 3.48 13.85
CA LEU A 36 -6.90 4.36 13.76
C LEU A 36 -6.95 5.45 14.84
N VAL A 37 -8.09 6.09 15.07
CA VAL A 37 -8.25 7.09 16.14
C VAL A 37 -7.93 6.50 17.50
N LYS A 38 -8.40 5.28 17.81
CA LYS A 38 -8.04 4.58 19.06
C LYS A 38 -6.54 4.35 19.19
N LYS A 39 -5.85 4.01 18.10
CA LYS A 39 -4.39 3.82 18.09
C LYS A 39 -3.67 5.15 18.33
N ILE A 40 -4.03 6.21 17.62
CA ILE A 40 -3.45 7.55 17.84
C ILE A 40 -3.70 7.98 19.29
N HIS A 41 -4.94 7.84 19.77
CA HIS A 41 -5.34 8.22 21.12
C HIS A 41 -4.59 7.46 22.23
N SER A 42 -4.24 6.18 22.02
CA SER A 42 -3.50 5.41 23.03
C SER A 42 -2.11 5.99 23.33
N TYR A 43 -1.50 6.69 22.37
CA TYR A 43 -0.24 7.42 22.55
C TYR A 43 -0.42 8.86 23.09
N HIS A 44 -1.66 9.35 23.12
CA HIS A 44 -2.02 10.69 23.55
C HIS A 44 -3.04 10.62 24.68
N SER A 45 -2.70 9.91 25.76
CA SER A 45 -3.57 9.66 26.92
C SER A 45 -4.05 10.93 27.65
N PHE A 46 -3.43 12.08 27.39
CA PHE A 46 -3.88 13.38 27.90
C PHE A 46 -5.22 13.83 27.26
N ILE A 47 -5.60 13.28 26.11
CA ILE A 47 -6.89 13.55 25.48
C ILE A 47 -7.97 12.82 26.27
N LYS A 48 -8.82 13.57 27.00
CA LYS A 48 -9.87 12.99 27.84
C LYS A 48 -11.13 12.62 27.05
N SER A 49 -11.48 13.45 26.08
CA SER A 49 -12.70 13.31 25.28
C SER A 49 -12.53 13.99 23.93
N PHE A 50 -13.39 13.62 22.98
CA PHE A 50 -13.53 14.28 21.70
C PHE A 50 -14.85 15.06 21.67
N ASN A 51 -14.86 16.21 21.02
CA ASN A 51 -16.08 16.95 20.73
C ASN A 51 -16.65 16.52 19.37
N LYS A 52 -17.98 16.65 19.23
CA LYS A 52 -18.68 16.35 17.99
C LYS A 52 -18.33 17.40 16.93
N LEU A 53 -17.96 16.96 15.73
CA LEU A 53 -17.85 17.89 14.60
C LEU A 53 -19.21 18.56 14.36
N GLY A 54 -19.20 19.85 14.08
CA GLY A 54 -20.39 20.69 13.94
C GLY A 54 -20.87 21.32 15.24
N GLN A 55 -20.36 20.89 16.40
CA GLN A 55 -20.68 21.48 17.69
C GLN A 55 -19.74 22.64 18.00
N VAL A 56 -20.30 23.85 18.11
CA VAL A 56 -19.53 25.05 18.47
C VAL A 56 -18.90 24.89 19.85
N CYS A 57 -17.61 25.19 19.94
CA CYS A 57 -16.80 25.11 21.15
C CYS A 57 -15.68 26.16 21.03
N LEU A 58 -15.74 27.21 21.83
CA LEU A 58 -14.72 28.26 21.84
C LEU A 58 -13.52 27.91 22.70
N ASP A 59 -13.69 26.96 23.62
CA ASP A 59 -12.60 26.38 24.39
C ASP A 59 -11.82 25.37 23.55
N GLU A 60 -10.53 25.24 23.88
CA GLU A 60 -9.63 24.29 23.24
C GLU A 60 -10.14 22.85 23.41
N THR A 61 -10.35 22.16 22.28
CA THR A 61 -10.93 20.82 22.22
C THR A 61 -10.22 19.94 21.20
N PHE A 62 -10.50 18.64 21.26
CA PHE A 62 -10.06 17.64 20.31
C PHE A 62 -11.24 17.16 19.47
N VAL A 63 -11.00 17.00 18.17
CA VAL A 63 -11.91 16.33 17.24
C VAL A 63 -11.10 15.30 16.46
N PHE A 64 -11.78 14.34 15.82
CA PHE A 64 -11.13 13.39 14.93
C PHE A 64 -11.94 13.24 13.66
N GLY A 65 -11.27 12.74 12.63
CA GLY A 65 -11.93 12.46 11.37
C GLY A 65 -10.95 12.12 10.27
N ARG A 66 -11.51 12.00 9.06
CA ARG A 66 -10.78 11.70 7.84
C ARG A 66 -10.65 12.96 6.99
N ILE A 67 -9.43 13.25 6.55
CA ILE A 67 -9.15 14.35 5.65
C ILE A 67 -9.81 14.10 4.30
N CYS A 68 -10.51 15.08 3.77
CA CYS A 68 -11.09 15.04 2.44
C CYS A 68 -11.03 16.42 1.78
N ALA A 69 -11.21 16.45 0.47
CA ALA A 69 -11.45 17.70 -0.25
C ALA A 69 -12.92 18.11 -0.15
N LYS A 70 -13.21 19.38 -0.45
CA LYS A 70 -14.59 19.89 -0.56
C LYS A 70 -15.40 19.09 -1.59
N THR A 71 -14.78 18.85 -2.75
CA THR A 71 -15.39 18.13 -3.87
C THR A 71 -14.71 16.77 -4.01
N THR A 72 -15.50 15.71 -4.12
CA THR A 72 -14.98 14.35 -4.34
C THR A 72 -14.03 14.31 -5.54
N GLY A 73 -12.87 13.67 -5.39
CA GLY A 73 -11.87 13.52 -6.44
C GLY A 73 -10.98 14.74 -6.68
N SER A 74 -11.23 15.89 -6.04
CA SER A 74 -10.36 17.07 -6.15
C SER A 74 -9.17 17.00 -5.20
N LYS A 75 -8.09 17.70 -5.56
CA LYS A 75 -6.90 17.83 -4.68
C LYS A 75 -7.22 18.71 -3.48
N ILE A 76 -6.65 18.36 -2.34
CA ILE A 76 -6.64 19.23 -1.17
C ILE A 76 -5.58 20.33 -1.33
N GLY A 77 -5.85 21.49 -0.75
CA GLY A 77 -4.98 22.66 -0.72
C GLY A 77 -5.34 23.55 0.46
N LEU A 78 -4.58 24.62 0.72
CA LEU A 78 -4.71 25.45 1.93
C LEU A 78 -6.16 25.85 2.29
N ASN A 79 -7.00 26.14 1.29
CA ASN A 79 -8.38 26.59 1.48
C ASN A 79 -9.45 25.51 1.21
N SER A 80 -9.05 24.28 0.87
CA SER A 80 -9.94 23.20 0.44
C SER A 80 -9.80 21.91 1.27
N ILE A 81 -9.18 22.00 2.45
CA ILE A 81 -9.09 20.87 3.40
C ILE A 81 -10.37 20.82 4.26
N TYR A 82 -10.96 19.64 4.30
CA TYR A 82 -12.12 19.31 5.10
C TYR A 82 -11.82 18.10 5.98
N ILE A 83 -12.55 17.98 7.07
CA ILE A 83 -12.52 16.82 7.96
C ILE A 83 -13.92 16.19 8.01
N GLU A 84 -13.98 14.90 7.73
CA GLU A 84 -15.18 14.06 7.79
C GLU A 84 -15.22 13.28 9.10
N GLY A 85 -16.28 13.44 9.87
CA GLY A 85 -16.47 12.71 11.13
C GLY A 85 -16.99 11.30 10.94
N ASN A 86 -16.95 10.49 11.99
CA ASN A 86 -17.58 9.17 11.96
C ASN A 86 -19.12 9.30 11.92
N LEU A 87 -19.78 8.21 11.54
CA LEU A 87 -21.23 8.12 11.57
C LEU A 87 -21.77 8.16 13.00
N LYS A 88 -21.14 7.42 13.92
CA LYS A 88 -21.69 7.22 15.27
C LYS A 88 -21.76 8.50 16.11
N MET A 89 -20.75 9.36 16.04
CA MET A 89 -20.66 10.57 16.88
C MET A 89 -20.94 11.84 16.08
N CYS A 90 -20.54 11.88 14.81
CA CYS A 90 -20.60 13.08 13.98
C CYS A 90 -21.58 12.98 12.81
N ASP A 91 -22.39 11.92 12.69
CA ASP A 91 -23.35 11.71 11.59
C ASP A 91 -22.73 11.76 10.19
N GLY A 92 -21.40 11.54 10.07
CA GLY A 92 -20.68 11.61 8.80
C GLY A 92 -20.54 13.02 8.23
N ILE A 93 -20.78 14.08 9.02
CA ILE A 93 -20.69 15.44 8.50
C ILE A 93 -19.26 15.81 8.08
N ARG A 94 -19.16 16.76 7.16
CA ARG A 94 -17.91 17.34 6.69
C ARG A 94 -17.89 18.82 7.00
N ILE A 95 -16.82 19.27 7.64
CA ILE A 95 -16.61 20.69 7.95
C ILE A 95 -15.25 21.14 7.45
N LYS A 96 -15.08 22.44 7.22
CA LYS A 96 -13.79 23.00 6.80
C LYS A 96 -12.79 22.85 7.94
N LEU A 97 -11.58 22.43 7.62
CA LEU A 97 -10.46 22.39 8.55
C LEU A 97 -9.51 23.54 8.22
N ASP A 98 -9.48 24.55 9.09
CA ASP A 98 -8.56 25.67 8.99
C ASP A 98 -7.26 25.32 9.71
N ILE A 99 -6.15 25.36 8.96
CA ILE A 99 -4.80 25.02 9.40
C ILE A 99 -3.88 26.24 9.40
N SER A 100 -4.41 27.46 9.27
CA SER A 100 -3.64 28.71 9.18
C SER A 100 -2.68 28.93 10.35
N SER A 101 -2.99 28.38 11.52
CA SER A 101 -2.14 28.48 12.73
C SER A 101 -0.99 27.45 12.77
N ILE A 102 -0.95 26.51 11.82
CA ILE A 102 0.04 25.44 11.77
C ILE A 102 1.16 25.84 10.81
N LYS A 103 2.41 25.77 11.28
CA LYS A 103 3.58 26.23 10.49
C LYS A 103 3.97 25.27 9.38
N SER A 104 3.88 23.97 9.64
CA SER A 104 4.32 22.91 8.73
C SER A 104 3.41 21.70 8.87
N LEU A 105 3.01 21.11 7.75
CA LEU A 105 2.13 19.95 7.74
C LEU A 105 2.21 19.24 6.40
N SER A 106 2.05 17.92 6.42
CA SER A 106 1.75 17.12 5.22
C SER A 106 0.47 16.32 5.47
N LEU A 107 -0.48 16.42 4.53
CA LEU A 107 -1.76 15.72 4.54
C LEU A 107 -2.05 15.03 3.20
N PHE A 108 -2.92 14.03 3.20
CA PHE A 108 -3.50 13.45 1.99
C PHE A 108 -4.99 13.09 2.17
N PRO A 109 -5.79 13.05 1.08
CA PRO A 109 -7.18 12.61 1.16
C PRO A 109 -7.29 11.16 1.66
N GLY A 110 -8.13 10.93 2.65
CA GLY A 110 -8.26 9.63 3.32
C GLY A 110 -7.44 9.50 4.61
N GLN A 111 -6.56 10.45 4.90
CA GLN A 111 -5.77 10.45 6.13
C GLN A 111 -6.65 10.58 7.37
N VAL A 112 -6.45 9.73 8.38
CA VAL A 112 -7.19 9.80 9.64
C VAL A 112 -6.36 10.58 10.65
N VAL A 113 -6.96 11.61 11.23
CA VAL A 113 -6.26 12.56 12.11
C VAL A 113 -7.06 12.81 13.39
N ILE A 114 -6.35 13.21 14.43
CA ILE A 114 -6.91 13.93 15.57
C ILE A 114 -6.48 15.39 15.44
N ALA A 115 -7.42 16.33 15.47
CA ALA A 115 -7.15 17.75 15.43
C ALA A 115 -7.44 18.37 16.80
N LYS A 116 -6.52 19.22 17.25
CA LYS A 116 -6.64 20.04 18.45
C LYS A 116 -6.86 21.49 18.02
N GLY A 117 -7.77 22.19 18.67
CA GLY A 117 -8.10 23.57 18.32
C GLY A 117 -9.45 24.01 18.85
N ILE A 118 -10.09 24.94 18.14
CA ILE A 118 -11.40 25.49 18.51
C ILE A 118 -12.40 25.30 17.38
N HIS A 119 -13.68 25.27 17.72
CA HIS A 119 -14.80 25.12 16.80
C HIS A 119 -15.68 26.38 16.83
N PRO A 120 -15.27 27.49 16.20
CA PRO A 120 -15.95 28.78 16.38
C PRO A 120 -17.33 28.84 15.72
N GLN A 121 -17.56 28.03 14.68
CA GLN A 121 -18.84 27.95 13.96
C GLN A 121 -19.07 26.51 13.53
N ALA A 122 -20.32 26.08 13.36
CA ALA A 122 -20.65 24.69 13.01
C ALA A 122 -20.00 24.19 11.69
N SER A 123 -19.58 25.09 10.80
CA SER A 123 -19.02 24.75 9.48
C SER A 123 -17.49 24.74 9.42
N ILE A 124 -16.79 25.13 10.48
CA ILE A 124 -15.33 25.28 10.49
C ILE A 124 -14.71 24.89 11.84
N PHE A 125 -13.63 24.12 11.78
CA PHE A 125 -12.75 23.85 12.89
C PHE A 125 -11.40 24.51 12.64
N VAL A 126 -10.92 25.31 13.58
CA VAL A 126 -9.63 26.00 13.51
C VAL A 126 -8.62 25.22 14.32
N ALA A 127 -7.74 24.50 13.62
CA ALA A 127 -6.75 23.63 14.24
C ALA A 127 -5.50 24.42 14.63
N SER A 128 -5.08 24.25 15.89
CA SER A 128 -3.78 24.67 16.40
C SER A 128 -2.73 23.56 16.28
N GLN A 129 -3.17 22.29 16.21
CA GLN A 129 -2.29 21.14 16.06
C GLN A 129 -3.03 19.96 15.40
N ILE A 130 -2.30 19.21 14.57
CA ILE A 130 -2.77 17.94 14.00
C ILE A 130 -1.89 16.81 14.56
N LEU A 131 -2.54 15.77 15.07
CA LEU A 131 -1.93 14.56 15.58
C LEU A 131 -2.23 13.43 14.60
N VAL A 132 -1.17 12.84 14.07
CA VAL A 132 -1.20 11.64 13.23
C VAL A 132 -0.52 10.51 14.00
N GLU A 133 -0.87 9.26 13.67
CA GLU A 133 -0.12 8.09 14.16
C GLU A 133 1.35 8.32 13.79
N ASN A 134 2.26 8.19 14.75
CA ASN A 134 3.66 8.59 14.50
C ASN A 134 4.66 7.77 15.32
N ARG A 135 4.24 6.60 15.84
CA ARG A 135 5.15 5.71 16.54
C ARG A 135 5.18 4.36 15.85
N PHE A 136 6.30 4.15 15.17
CA PHE A 136 6.84 2.81 14.99
C PHE A 136 6.99 2.16 16.37
N PRO A 137 6.82 0.83 16.48
CA PRO A 137 7.33 0.12 17.64
C PRO A 137 8.78 0.56 17.88
N LEU A 138 9.17 0.72 19.14
CA LEU A 138 10.56 1.03 19.54
C LEU A 138 11.53 0.22 18.68
N GLU A 139 12.61 0.85 18.23
CA GLU A 139 13.69 0.21 17.49
C GLU A 139 14.08 -1.10 18.18
N ARG A 140 13.61 -2.23 17.64
CA ARG A 140 14.17 -3.52 18.00
C ARG A 140 15.48 -3.58 17.24
N GLN A 141 16.58 -3.72 17.97
CA GLN A 141 17.84 -4.10 17.36
C GLN A 141 17.58 -5.41 16.63
N ALA A 142 17.58 -5.36 15.30
CA ALA A 142 17.25 -6.52 14.51
C ALA A 142 18.44 -7.48 14.58
N CYS A 143 18.29 -8.56 15.33
CA CYS A 143 19.28 -9.63 15.35
C CYS A 143 19.08 -10.48 14.10
N TRP A 144 19.67 -10.03 12.98
CA TRP A 144 19.70 -10.81 11.75
C TRP A 144 20.66 -11.98 11.94
N GLY A 145 20.11 -13.17 12.24
CA GLY A 145 20.90 -14.38 12.49
C GLY A 145 21.63 -14.91 11.25
N SER A 146 21.31 -14.37 10.08
CA SER A 146 21.89 -14.74 8.78
C SER A 146 21.84 -13.56 7.81
N THR A 147 22.79 -13.48 6.89
CA THR A 147 22.68 -12.63 5.70
C THR A 147 21.61 -13.19 4.77
N LEU A 148 20.79 -12.32 4.18
CA LEU A 148 19.86 -12.65 3.10
C LEU A 148 20.27 -11.89 1.84
N ARG A 149 20.56 -12.61 0.75
CA ARG A 149 20.81 -12.02 -0.56
C ARG A 149 19.55 -12.15 -1.42
N GLY A 150 18.89 -11.03 -1.69
CA GLY A 150 17.67 -10.99 -2.50
C GLY A 150 17.86 -10.22 -3.81
N VAL A 151 17.16 -10.64 -4.85
CA VAL A 151 16.92 -9.87 -6.08
C VAL A 151 15.44 -9.51 -6.14
N VAL A 152 15.13 -8.24 -6.35
CA VAL A 152 13.75 -7.76 -6.55
C VAL A 152 13.65 -7.21 -7.96
N VAL A 153 12.65 -7.67 -8.70
CA VAL A 153 12.37 -7.25 -10.08
C VAL A 153 10.87 -7.02 -10.22
N ALA A 154 10.52 -5.87 -10.80
CA ALA A 154 9.15 -5.48 -11.09
C ALA A 154 8.99 -5.24 -12.59
N GLY A 155 7.82 -5.60 -13.12
CA GLY A 155 7.52 -5.48 -14.54
C GLY A 155 7.41 -4.03 -15.03
N PRO A 156 7.22 -3.84 -16.34
CA PRO A 156 6.97 -4.88 -17.35
C PRO A 156 8.25 -5.62 -17.77
N PHE A 157 8.09 -6.88 -18.21
CA PHE A 157 9.19 -7.74 -18.70
C PHE A 157 9.16 -7.97 -20.22
N TYR A 158 8.55 -7.03 -20.94
CA TYR A 158 8.42 -7.00 -22.40
C TYR A 158 8.59 -5.56 -22.88
N SER A 159 8.76 -5.38 -24.19
CA SER A 159 8.76 -4.07 -24.85
C SER A 159 7.51 -3.92 -25.71
N GLU A 160 6.99 -2.70 -25.83
CA GLU A 160 5.88 -2.40 -26.75
C GLU A 160 6.22 -2.75 -28.20
N MET A 161 7.51 -2.69 -28.56
CA MET A 161 8.01 -2.94 -29.91
C MET A 161 8.44 -4.40 -30.16
N SER A 162 8.53 -5.20 -29.10
CA SER A 162 8.90 -6.62 -29.18
C SER A 162 8.39 -7.36 -27.95
N PRO A 163 7.45 -8.33 -28.10
CA PRO A 163 7.00 -9.18 -27.00
C PRO A 163 8.07 -10.22 -26.60
N SER A 164 9.33 -9.99 -26.95
CA SER A 164 10.43 -10.89 -26.65
C SER A 164 10.69 -10.97 -25.14
N THR A 165 11.07 -12.16 -24.69
CA THR A 165 11.44 -12.47 -23.31
C THR A 165 12.87 -12.03 -22.98
N ASP A 166 13.42 -11.04 -23.68
CA ASP A 166 14.83 -10.66 -23.58
C ASP A 166 15.20 -10.23 -22.14
N TYR A 167 14.27 -9.58 -21.44
CA TYR A 167 14.45 -9.22 -20.04
C TYR A 167 14.52 -10.44 -19.11
N ILE A 168 13.75 -11.50 -19.39
CA ILE A 168 13.80 -12.76 -18.64
C ILE A 168 15.18 -13.40 -18.75
N SER A 169 15.77 -13.39 -19.94
CA SER A 169 17.12 -13.94 -20.14
C SER A 169 18.19 -13.16 -19.36
N THR A 170 18.04 -11.84 -19.25
CA THR A 170 18.92 -10.97 -18.46
C THR A 170 18.77 -11.26 -16.97
N ILE A 171 17.54 -11.41 -16.47
CA ILE A 171 17.28 -11.82 -15.08
C ILE A 171 17.92 -13.19 -14.81
N ALA A 172 17.75 -14.16 -15.71
CA ALA A 172 18.36 -15.48 -15.59
C ALA A 172 19.90 -15.41 -15.49
N GLN A 173 20.55 -14.52 -16.24
CA GLN A 173 22.00 -14.31 -16.14
C GLN A 173 22.41 -13.74 -14.78
N ILE A 174 21.66 -12.75 -14.25
CA ILE A 174 21.89 -12.18 -12.91
C ILE A 174 21.76 -13.26 -11.84
N LEU A 175 20.75 -14.14 -11.94
CA LEU A 175 20.56 -15.24 -10.98
C LEU A 175 21.75 -16.22 -11.00
N LYS A 176 22.31 -16.51 -12.18
CA LYS A 176 23.50 -17.36 -12.32
C LYS A 176 24.78 -16.71 -11.82
N SER A 177 24.93 -15.40 -11.97
CA SER A 177 26.14 -14.68 -11.52
C SER A 177 26.11 -14.38 -10.02
N GLU A 178 24.97 -13.89 -9.53
CA GLU A 178 24.85 -13.42 -8.15
C GLU A 178 24.42 -14.50 -7.17
N LEU A 179 23.86 -15.62 -7.65
CA LEU A 179 23.39 -16.74 -6.82
C LEU A 179 22.60 -16.27 -5.58
N PRO A 180 21.54 -15.44 -5.74
CA PRO A 180 20.77 -14.94 -4.60
C PRO A 180 19.98 -16.06 -3.91
N ASP A 181 19.70 -15.88 -2.62
CA ASP A 181 18.85 -16.80 -1.86
C ASP A 181 17.38 -16.66 -2.28
N LEU A 182 16.94 -15.44 -2.60
CA LEU A 182 15.54 -15.09 -2.88
C LEU A 182 15.39 -14.22 -4.13
N LEU A 183 14.44 -14.57 -5.00
CA LEU A 183 13.93 -13.74 -6.07
C LEU A 183 12.50 -13.30 -5.73
N ILE A 184 12.27 -11.99 -5.62
CA ILE A 184 10.94 -11.37 -5.52
C ILE A 184 10.57 -10.84 -6.90
N PHE A 185 9.64 -11.53 -7.55
CA PHE A 185 9.20 -11.25 -8.91
C PHE A 185 7.81 -10.63 -8.88
N ILE A 186 7.71 -9.37 -9.28
CA ILE A 186 6.49 -8.55 -9.15
C ILE A 186 5.99 -8.23 -10.56
N GLY A 187 4.69 -8.38 -10.79
CA GLY A 187 4.06 -8.01 -12.06
C GLY A 187 4.16 -6.51 -12.38
N PRO A 188 3.63 -6.07 -13.54
CA PRO A 188 2.93 -6.90 -14.51
C PRO A 188 3.86 -7.85 -15.28
N PHE A 189 3.43 -9.10 -15.41
CA PHE A 189 4.07 -10.12 -16.23
C PHE A 189 3.52 -10.14 -17.66
N VAL A 190 2.19 -10.01 -17.79
CA VAL A 190 1.50 -10.04 -19.09
C VAL A 190 0.33 -9.05 -19.11
N GLU A 191 0.51 -7.94 -19.83
CA GLU A 191 -0.58 -7.02 -20.17
C GLU A 191 -1.34 -7.47 -21.43
N TYR A 192 -2.57 -7.01 -21.57
CA TYR A 192 -3.50 -7.44 -22.62
C TYR A 192 -3.03 -7.21 -24.05
N ASN A 193 -2.24 -6.16 -24.26
CA ASN A 193 -1.77 -5.77 -25.59
C ASN A 193 -0.39 -6.35 -25.94
N CYS A 194 0.24 -7.09 -25.02
CA CYS A 194 1.67 -7.37 -25.07
C CYS A 194 2.03 -8.84 -25.28
N TYR A 195 1.05 -9.74 -25.40
CA TYR A 195 1.29 -11.15 -25.76
C TYR A 195 0.81 -11.46 -27.18
N PRO A 196 1.53 -12.32 -27.93
CA PRO A 196 1.15 -12.71 -29.28
C PRO A 196 -0.20 -13.41 -29.27
N LYS A 197 -1.13 -12.88 -30.07
CA LYS A 197 -2.43 -13.49 -30.37
C LYS A 197 -2.30 -14.03 -31.80
N ASP A 198 -2.42 -15.34 -31.99
CA ASP A 198 -2.48 -15.86 -33.37
C ASP A 198 -3.80 -15.46 -34.05
N GLU A 199 -3.98 -15.83 -35.32
CA GLU A 199 -5.15 -15.48 -36.14
C GLU A 199 -6.49 -15.98 -35.56
N LYS A 200 -6.46 -16.90 -34.57
CA LYS A 200 -7.62 -17.39 -33.80
C LYS A 200 -7.64 -16.89 -32.35
N GLY A 201 -6.58 -16.22 -31.89
CA GLY A 201 -6.36 -15.79 -30.51
C GLY A 201 -5.83 -16.88 -29.55
N ASP A 202 -5.21 -17.95 -30.06
CA ASP A 202 -5.05 -19.27 -29.42
C ASP A 202 -3.82 -19.46 -28.51
N ILE A 203 -2.80 -18.57 -28.50
CA ILE A 203 -1.84 -18.56 -27.38
C ILE A 203 -2.54 -17.92 -26.17
N SER A 204 -3.02 -18.77 -25.26
CA SER A 204 -3.57 -18.31 -24.00
C SER A 204 -2.50 -17.53 -23.21
N CYS A 205 -2.90 -16.45 -22.53
CA CYS A 205 -2.03 -15.69 -21.62
C CYS A 205 -1.22 -16.61 -20.69
N GLY A 206 -1.86 -17.68 -20.20
CA GLY A 206 -1.21 -18.70 -19.37
C GLY A 206 -0.02 -19.37 -20.05
N LYS A 207 -0.14 -19.82 -21.30
CA LYS A 207 0.98 -20.43 -22.03
C LYS A 207 2.14 -19.46 -22.25
N PHE A 208 1.84 -18.19 -22.53
CA PHE A 208 2.88 -17.18 -22.70
C PHE A 208 3.62 -16.92 -21.37
N LEU A 209 2.86 -16.78 -20.28
CA LEU A 209 3.42 -16.67 -18.92
C LEU A 209 4.26 -17.90 -18.56
N ASP A 210 3.79 -19.10 -18.89
CA ASP A 210 4.49 -20.36 -18.63
C ASP A 210 5.86 -20.40 -19.29
N ASN A 211 5.92 -20.06 -20.57
CA ASN A 211 7.18 -20.00 -21.32
C ASN A 211 8.15 -18.97 -20.74
N CYS A 212 7.65 -17.81 -20.28
CA CYS A 212 8.48 -16.78 -19.66
C CYS A 212 9.07 -17.26 -18.33
N ILE A 213 8.29 -18.00 -17.55
CA ILE A 213 8.66 -18.38 -16.20
C ILE A 213 9.52 -19.66 -16.18
N GLU A 214 9.34 -20.57 -17.13
CA GLU A 214 10.05 -21.86 -17.17
C GLU A 214 11.57 -21.69 -17.13
N GLN A 215 12.10 -20.72 -17.90
CA GLN A 215 13.52 -20.40 -17.87
C GLN A 215 13.99 -19.98 -16.48
N LEU A 216 13.25 -19.12 -15.78
CA LEU A 216 13.60 -18.65 -14.44
C LEU A 216 13.51 -19.76 -13.40
N VAL A 217 12.49 -20.61 -13.49
CA VAL A 217 12.32 -21.77 -12.59
C VAL A 217 13.48 -22.73 -12.74
N SER A 218 13.87 -23.03 -13.99
CA SER A 218 15.03 -23.90 -14.27
C SER A 218 16.30 -23.34 -13.64
N VAL A 219 16.61 -22.06 -13.90
CA VAL A 219 17.79 -21.41 -13.34
C VAL A 219 17.76 -21.36 -11.81
N CYS A 220 16.63 -21.01 -11.20
CA CYS A 220 16.50 -20.98 -9.75
C CYS A 220 16.66 -22.36 -9.12
N SER A 221 16.18 -23.42 -9.80
CA SER A 221 16.39 -24.80 -9.36
C SER A 221 17.87 -25.19 -9.42
N GLU A 222 18.61 -24.74 -10.44
CA GLU A 222 20.06 -24.97 -10.58
C GLU A 222 20.86 -24.21 -9.50
N THR A 223 20.51 -22.95 -9.23
CA THR A 223 21.23 -22.07 -8.28
C THR A 223 20.81 -22.26 -6.83
N GLY A 224 19.67 -22.94 -6.58
CA GLY A 224 19.07 -23.05 -5.26
C GLY A 224 18.30 -21.80 -4.80
N THR A 225 18.08 -20.83 -5.70
CA THR A 225 17.32 -19.60 -5.42
C THR A 225 15.84 -19.92 -5.21
N ARG A 226 15.22 -19.36 -4.16
CA ARG A 226 13.77 -19.44 -3.94
C ARG A 226 13.06 -18.33 -4.70
N ILE A 227 11.93 -18.63 -5.33
CA ILE A 227 11.13 -17.64 -6.06
C ILE A 227 9.83 -17.36 -5.31
N VAL A 228 9.50 -16.08 -5.15
CA VAL A 228 8.16 -15.60 -4.79
C VAL A 228 7.64 -14.69 -5.90
N MET A 229 6.36 -14.85 -6.24
CA MET A 229 5.72 -14.14 -7.36
C MET A 229 4.49 -13.39 -6.85
N VAL A 230 4.38 -12.09 -7.17
CA VAL A 230 3.29 -11.20 -6.75
C VAL A 230 2.61 -10.62 -8.00
N PRO A 231 1.28 -10.78 -8.18
CA PRO A 231 0.57 -10.27 -9.36
C PRO A 231 0.48 -8.73 -9.35
N SER A 232 0.21 -8.16 -10.52
CA SER A 232 -0.30 -6.80 -10.69
C SER A 232 -1.76 -6.81 -11.12
N VAL A 233 -2.51 -5.75 -10.80
CA VAL A 233 -3.89 -5.57 -11.32
C VAL A 233 -3.94 -5.39 -12.83
N GLU A 234 -2.79 -5.12 -13.44
CA GLU A 234 -2.57 -5.02 -14.89
C GLU A 234 -2.31 -6.38 -15.54
N ASP A 235 -2.06 -7.44 -14.76
CA ASP A 235 -1.88 -8.79 -15.29
C ASP A 235 -3.21 -9.39 -15.76
N VAL A 236 -3.29 -9.68 -17.06
CA VAL A 236 -4.45 -10.38 -17.67
C VAL A 236 -4.60 -11.80 -17.16
N CYS A 237 -3.49 -12.41 -16.74
CA CYS A 237 -3.45 -13.73 -16.17
C CYS A 237 -3.88 -13.77 -14.69
N SER A 238 -4.30 -12.64 -14.10
CA SER A 238 -4.71 -12.50 -12.70
C SER A 238 -6.04 -11.75 -12.56
N ILE A 239 -6.56 -11.63 -11.34
CA ILE A 239 -7.78 -10.86 -11.07
C ILE A 239 -7.46 -9.36 -11.06
N PRO A 240 -8.14 -8.50 -11.84
CA PRO A 240 -7.83 -7.06 -11.93
C PRO A 240 -8.46 -6.26 -10.78
N ILE A 241 -8.40 -6.78 -9.55
CA ILE A 241 -9.03 -6.19 -8.36
C ILE A 241 -8.04 -6.24 -7.20
N PHE A 242 -7.67 -5.08 -6.68
CA PHE A 242 -6.87 -4.98 -5.45
C PHE A 242 -7.75 -5.05 -4.19
N PRO A 243 -7.37 -5.78 -3.13
CA PRO A 243 -6.22 -6.70 -3.06
C PRO A 243 -6.47 -7.98 -3.88
N GLN A 244 -5.41 -8.51 -4.50
CA GLN A 244 -5.47 -9.68 -5.37
C GLN A 244 -5.15 -10.98 -4.61
N THR A 245 -5.83 -12.06 -4.97
CA THR A 245 -5.44 -13.43 -4.57
C THR A 245 -4.20 -13.91 -5.34
N PRO A 246 -3.46 -14.92 -4.85
CA PRO A 246 -2.27 -15.47 -5.53
C PRO A 246 -2.58 -16.25 -6.81
N THR A 247 -3.80 -16.15 -7.33
CA THR A 247 -4.30 -16.99 -8.42
C THR A 247 -3.83 -16.44 -9.75
N PHE A 248 -2.94 -17.19 -10.41
CA PHE A 248 -2.63 -17.04 -11.82
C PHE A 248 -3.36 -18.11 -12.64
N CYS A 249 -3.49 -17.90 -13.96
CA CYS A 249 -4.07 -18.88 -14.88
C CYS A 249 -3.34 -20.25 -14.86
N SER A 250 -2.07 -20.28 -14.49
CA SER A 250 -1.23 -21.48 -14.42
C SER A 250 -0.55 -21.63 -13.06
N LYS A 251 -0.38 -22.90 -12.64
CA LYS A 251 0.34 -23.27 -11.42
C LYS A 251 1.74 -23.72 -11.79
N HIS A 252 2.73 -23.14 -11.13
CA HIS A 252 4.14 -23.47 -11.35
C HIS A 252 4.72 -24.22 -10.16
N ASN A 253 5.28 -25.40 -10.41
CA ASN A 253 6.10 -26.08 -9.42
C ASN A 253 7.38 -25.27 -9.18
N GLY A 254 7.78 -25.10 -7.92
CA GLY A 254 9.00 -24.37 -7.56
C GLY A 254 8.82 -22.86 -7.35
N ILE A 255 7.61 -22.32 -7.53
CA ILE A 255 7.29 -20.89 -7.28
C ILE A 255 6.28 -20.78 -6.15
N ASN A 256 6.49 -19.82 -5.25
CA ASN A 256 5.49 -19.43 -4.27
C ASN A 256 4.71 -18.23 -4.83
N GLN A 257 3.51 -18.47 -5.35
CA GLN A 257 2.60 -17.40 -5.78
C GLN A 257 1.94 -16.77 -4.56
N LEU A 258 2.02 -15.45 -4.43
CA LEU A 258 1.58 -14.69 -3.27
C LEU A 258 0.47 -13.69 -3.64
N PRO A 259 -0.41 -13.30 -2.69
CA PRO A 259 -1.35 -12.20 -2.86
C PRO A 259 -0.66 -10.86 -3.16
N ASN A 260 -1.45 -9.86 -3.56
CA ASN A 260 -1.01 -8.47 -3.68
C ASN A 260 -1.97 -7.55 -2.91
N PRO A 261 -1.54 -6.86 -1.85
CA PRO A 261 -0.21 -6.88 -1.24
C PRO A 261 -0.06 -8.13 -0.35
N TYR A 262 1.17 -8.45 0.06
CA TYR A 262 1.39 -9.56 0.99
C TYR A 262 2.66 -9.39 1.83
N SER A 263 2.60 -9.84 3.09
CA SER A 263 3.74 -9.86 4.02
C SER A 263 4.12 -11.30 4.35
N PHE A 264 5.41 -11.60 4.31
CA PHE A 264 5.97 -12.91 4.63
C PHE A 264 7.32 -12.76 5.32
N GLN A 265 7.78 -13.82 5.96
CA GLN A 265 9.08 -13.84 6.62
C GLN A 265 10.08 -14.65 5.80
N ALA A 266 11.28 -14.12 5.62
CA ALA A 266 12.43 -14.79 5.03
C ALA A 266 13.57 -14.82 6.05
N ASN A 267 13.85 -15.97 6.64
CA ASN A 267 14.70 -16.11 7.84
C ASN A 267 14.25 -15.14 8.96
N SER A 268 15.04 -14.12 9.28
CA SER A 268 14.75 -13.09 10.29
C SER A 268 14.23 -11.77 9.71
N PHE A 269 13.90 -11.74 8.41
CA PHE A 269 13.45 -10.54 7.71
C PHE A 269 11.95 -10.59 7.45
N ASP A 270 11.23 -9.58 7.95
CA ASP A 270 9.84 -9.33 7.57
C ASP A 270 9.81 -8.54 6.27
N ILE A 271 9.26 -9.14 5.22
CA ILE A 271 9.19 -8.55 3.88
C ILE A 271 7.73 -8.34 3.53
N THR A 272 7.38 -7.12 3.13
CA THR A 272 6.08 -6.80 2.57
C THR A 272 6.22 -6.29 1.15
N VAL A 273 5.39 -6.83 0.25
CA VAL A 273 5.43 -6.54 -1.18
C VAL A 273 4.05 -6.11 -1.64
N THR A 274 4.03 -5.13 -2.54
CA THR A 274 2.85 -4.67 -3.29
C THR A 274 3.30 -4.31 -4.70
N SER A 275 2.46 -4.57 -5.70
CA SER A 275 2.71 -4.11 -7.07
C SER A 275 2.09 -2.74 -7.35
N MET A 276 1.30 -2.19 -6.42
CA MET A 276 0.62 -0.92 -6.62
C MET A 276 1.61 0.24 -6.48
N ASP A 277 1.56 1.18 -7.43
CA ASP A 277 2.34 2.43 -7.40
C ASP A 277 1.79 3.45 -6.39
N ILE A 278 1.70 3.05 -5.12
CA ILE A 278 1.11 3.83 -4.03
C ILE A 278 1.83 5.17 -3.87
N LEU A 279 3.16 5.17 -4.01
CA LEU A 279 3.94 6.41 -3.94
C LEU A 279 3.58 7.37 -5.06
N LEU A 280 3.39 6.88 -6.29
CA LEU A 280 2.97 7.73 -7.41
C LEU A 280 1.55 8.27 -7.19
N HIS A 281 0.61 7.41 -6.79
CA HIS A 281 -0.76 7.80 -6.47
C HIS A 281 -0.81 8.86 -5.37
N MET A 282 -0.11 8.63 -4.25
CA MET A 282 -0.04 9.58 -3.14
C MET A 282 0.62 10.89 -3.56
N SER A 283 1.66 10.82 -4.40
CA SER A 283 2.32 12.03 -4.91
C SER A 283 1.32 12.96 -5.60
N GLY A 284 0.35 12.42 -6.34
CA GLY A 284 -0.66 13.21 -7.03
C GLY A 284 -1.58 14.02 -6.12
N PHE A 285 -1.77 13.58 -4.87
CA PHE A 285 -2.80 14.09 -3.94
C PHE A 285 -2.26 14.59 -2.60
N GLU A 286 -0.99 14.36 -2.27
CA GLU A 286 -0.34 14.92 -1.08
C GLU A 286 -0.38 16.46 -1.12
N PHE A 287 -0.79 17.06 -0.02
CA PHE A 287 -0.63 18.47 0.27
C PHE A 287 0.40 18.62 1.38
N SER A 288 1.51 19.31 1.11
CA SER A 288 2.54 19.60 2.09
C SER A 288 2.97 21.07 1.99
N TYR A 289 3.23 21.70 3.13
CA TYR A 289 3.82 23.03 3.21
C TYR A 289 4.63 23.20 4.50
N GLY A 290 5.56 24.16 4.50
CA GLY A 290 6.37 24.52 5.67
C GLY A 290 7.48 23.52 6.04
N GLU A 291 7.51 22.32 5.46
CA GLU A 291 8.62 21.37 5.59
C GLU A 291 9.68 21.67 4.52
N GLN A 292 10.70 22.47 4.85
CA GLN A 292 11.79 22.79 3.91
C GLN A 292 12.86 21.70 3.81
N GLU A 293 12.88 20.69 4.71
CA GLU A 293 14.02 19.76 4.83
C GLU A 293 13.71 18.27 4.59
N SER A 294 12.46 17.86 4.42
CA SER A 294 12.16 16.44 4.14
C SER A 294 11.96 16.20 2.65
N ASP A 295 12.59 15.17 2.08
CA ASP A 295 12.28 14.76 0.72
C ASP A 295 10.84 14.21 0.65
N ARG A 296 10.23 14.32 -0.53
CA ARG A 296 8.83 13.93 -0.76
C ARG A 296 8.59 12.44 -0.57
N ILE A 297 9.55 11.59 -0.94
CA ILE A 297 9.41 10.15 -0.85
C ILE A 297 9.38 9.73 0.62
N SER A 298 10.29 10.26 1.45
CA SER A 298 10.30 10.02 2.89
C SER A 298 8.98 10.42 3.56
N ARG A 299 8.35 11.53 3.14
CA ARG A 299 7.02 11.90 3.66
C ARG A 299 5.94 10.91 3.28
N MET A 300 5.90 10.49 2.02
CA MET A 300 4.92 9.50 1.56
C MET A 300 5.11 8.14 2.25
N LEU A 301 6.36 7.70 2.41
CA LEU A 301 6.68 6.49 3.17
C LEU A 301 6.23 6.61 4.63
N LYS A 302 6.46 7.77 5.27
CA LYS A 302 5.96 8.05 6.61
C LYS A 302 4.44 7.96 6.68
N HIS A 303 3.72 8.48 5.69
CA HIS A 303 2.25 8.35 5.63
C HIS A 303 1.81 6.89 5.55
N ILE A 304 2.39 6.09 4.66
CA ILE A 304 2.08 4.65 4.49
C ILE A 304 2.31 3.92 5.81
N LEU A 305 3.47 4.12 6.42
CA LEU A 305 3.88 3.45 7.64
C LEU A 305 3.01 3.84 8.85
N ASN A 306 2.60 5.11 8.92
CA ASN A 306 1.69 5.61 9.95
C ASN A 306 0.26 5.06 9.77
N HIS A 307 -0.19 4.91 8.52
CA HIS A 307 -1.50 4.34 8.20
C HIS A 307 -1.55 2.82 8.32
N LYS A 308 -0.40 2.14 8.26
CA LYS A 308 -0.25 0.68 8.35
C LYS A 308 -1.12 -0.06 7.33
N ARG A 309 -1.23 0.52 6.13
CA ARG A 309 -2.03 0.02 5.00
C ARG A 309 -1.34 0.38 3.67
N PHE A 310 -1.55 -0.48 2.68
CA PHE A 310 -1.16 -0.27 1.28
C PHE A 310 -2.35 0.24 0.48
#